data_AF-A0A9W6ZVM5-F1
#
_entry.id   AF-A0A9W6ZVM5-F1
#
_cell.length_a   1.000
_cell.length_b   1.000
_cell.length_c   1.000
_cell.angle_alpha   90.00
_cell.angle_beta   90.00
_cell.angle_gamma   90.00
#
_symmetry.space_group_name_H-M   'P 1'
#
loop_
_entity.id
_entity.type
_entity.pdbx_description
1 polymer ?
#
loop_
_entity_poly.entity_id
_entity_poly.type
_entity_poly.pdbx_seq_one_letter_code
_entity_poly.pdbx_strand_id
1 'polypeptide(L)'
;MAFQIDDDLFKLSPLSAARKSAYIEQAKSWLPAMINAVEETEADGWKPCGMTDPTITNGVTLCKKVTEGNPVVMIRGQTIIPNYSVADALSSQKSINTSARLRNGLHANDPMNIDSSVLHVLQKGESLTDDTPLAQIVWAVFQAPGPIWARDFCWLQYVDTAKDSKGREAMVCSCQSIDDFEQCHNLQSSHKFVRGNICTTGYIYTETDIPGEIMITYVVQVDPKGSIPKFVVNLVAAGQGENAGRVRDTTIGLNAILKKFNRSIQDAEPTKAHARVRPIDVSSSLVYANNTCTETYEAEEDGVLEVLIHPTNGDSIVCNGEDYSVDKSTGVPPSFSLDVVKGQKVELVFKNKSSAMFKKFKQVWWYGRVKTSSGSERSIPAHTLSPLSNSTRNKKKGKGMLHKIAKTISPKSKKDNNSFETPQKPEIKIVEKIKVVEKLVHPETSEVAKAYQKGFATGIACIVIAILMQYVYSNFLSGGVGAGGAKVEVQE
;
A
#
# COMPACT_ATOMS: atom_id res chain seq x y z
N MET A 1 -2.69 0.12 -17.46
CA MET A 1 -3.42 -1.08 -17.04
C MET A 1 -2.99 -1.37 -15.62
N ALA A 2 -3.94 -1.51 -14.68
CA ALA A 2 -3.62 -2.06 -13.37
C ALA A 2 -3.25 -3.52 -13.58
N PHE A 3 -2.03 -3.89 -13.20
CA PHE A 3 -1.56 -5.27 -13.23
C PHE A 3 -1.94 -5.87 -11.86
N GLN A 4 -2.99 -6.68 -11.84
CA GLN A 4 -3.39 -7.46 -10.67
C GLN A 4 -3.09 -8.91 -11.01
N ILE A 5 -2.34 -9.61 -10.16
CA ILE A 5 -2.00 -11.00 -10.41
C ILE A 5 -3.15 -11.88 -9.94
N ASP A 6 -3.38 -12.99 -10.64
CA ASP A 6 -4.40 -13.97 -10.25
C ASP A 6 -4.13 -14.48 -8.82
N ASP A 7 -5.19 -14.60 -8.01
CA ASP A 7 -5.09 -15.04 -6.62
C ASP A 7 -4.53 -16.48 -6.48
N ASP A 8 -4.50 -17.26 -7.57
CA ASP A 8 -3.95 -18.61 -7.66
C ASP A 8 -2.52 -18.67 -8.22
N LEU A 9 -1.80 -17.54 -8.26
CA LEU A 9 -0.40 -17.44 -8.72
C LEU A 9 0.51 -18.50 -8.09
N PHE A 10 0.27 -18.80 -6.81
CA PHE A 10 1.00 -19.82 -6.07
C PHE A 10 0.06 -20.96 -5.67
N LYS A 11 0.46 -22.19 -5.98
CA LYS A 11 -0.24 -23.39 -5.53
C LYS A 11 0.18 -23.72 -4.10
N LEU A 12 -0.57 -23.19 -3.14
CA LEU A 12 -0.26 -23.33 -1.72
C LEU A 12 -0.80 -24.64 -1.16
N SER A 13 0.06 -25.39 -0.48
CA SER A 13 -0.31 -26.59 0.29
C SER A 13 -0.03 -26.37 1.77
N PRO A 14 -0.86 -26.89 2.70
CA PRO A 14 -0.63 -26.69 4.13
C PRO A 14 0.78 -27.11 4.57
N LEU A 15 1.43 -26.27 5.38
CA LEU A 15 2.72 -26.59 5.97
C LEU A 15 2.57 -27.54 7.16
N SER A 16 3.53 -28.46 7.31
CA SER A 16 3.62 -29.32 8.49
C SER A 16 3.86 -28.48 9.76
N ALA A 17 3.38 -28.97 10.91
CA ALA A 17 3.59 -28.28 12.18
C ALA A 17 5.08 -28.03 12.47
N ALA A 18 5.94 -29.01 12.19
CA ALA A 18 7.38 -28.87 12.36
C ALA A 18 7.98 -27.75 11.49
N ARG A 19 7.55 -27.62 10.23
CA ARG A 19 8.02 -26.55 9.35
C ARG A 19 7.52 -25.17 9.80
N LYS A 20 6.26 -25.08 10.25
CA LYS A 20 5.72 -23.84 10.84
C LYS A 20 6.51 -23.40 12.06
N SER A 21 6.78 -24.32 13.00
CA SER A 21 7.59 -24.04 14.20
C SER A 21 9.01 -23.61 13.84
N ALA A 22 9.66 -24.27 12.87
CA ALA A 22 11.01 -23.89 12.44
C ALA A 22 11.05 -22.46 11.89
N TYR A 23 10.07 -22.06 11.08
CA TYR A 23 9.97 -20.68 10.62
C TYR A 23 9.71 -19.70 11.76
N ILE A 24 8.78 -20.01 12.68
CA ILE A 24 8.50 -19.13 13.82
C ILE A 24 9.78 -18.87 14.63
N GLU A 25 10.52 -19.91 14.99
CA GLU A 25 11.77 -19.78 15.76
C GLU A 25 12.85 -19.01 14.97
N GLN A 26 12.98 -19.29 13.67
CA GLN A 26 13.88 -18.55 12.80
C GLN A 26 13.56 -17.04 12.80
N ALA A 27 12.29 -16.69 12.61
CA ALA A 27 11.87 -15.28 12.53
C ALA A 27 12.03 -14.55 13.87
N LYS A 28 11.67 -15.23 14.96
CA LYS A 28 11.80 -14.72 16.33
C LYS A 28 13.26 -14.43 16.68
N SER A 29 14.20 -15.23 16.17
CA SER A 29 15.63 -15.03 16.41
C SER A 29 16.18 -13.67 15.92
N TRP A 30 15.45 -12.98 15.04
CA TRP A 30 15.86 -11.69 14.49
C TRP A 30 15.49 -10.48 15.36
N LEU A 31 14.61 -10.65 16.35
CA LEU A 31 14.15 -9.54 17.20
C LEU A 31 15.30 -8.77 17.88
N PRO A 32 16.31 -9.43 18.49
CA PRO A 32 17.39 -8.70 19.16
C PRO A 32 18.18 -7.81 18.21
N ALA A 33 18.47 -8.29 17.00
CA ALA A 33 19.19 -7.49 15.99
C ALA A 33 18.38 -6.26 15.54
N MET A 34 17.06 -6.39 15.43
CA MET A 34 16.18 -5.28 15.08
C MET A 34 16.11 -4.22 16.19
N ILE A 35 16.05 -4.65 17.46
CA ILE A 35 16.10 -3.74 18.62
C ILE A 35 17.45 -3.02 18.67
N ASN A 36 18.56 -3.76 18.54
CA ASN A 36 19.90 -3.16 18.54
C ASN A 36 20.03 -2.08 17.45
N ALA A 37 19.48 -2.32 16.25
CA ALA A 37 19.53 -1.34 15.16
C ALA A 37 18.83 0.00 15.48
N VAL A 38 17.92 0.06 16.46
CA VAL A 38 17.31 1.31 16.94
C VAL A 38 18.28 2.11 17.81
N GLU A 39 19.08 1.41 18.61
CA GLU A 39 19.91 1.99 19.67
C GLU A 39 21.35 2.27 19.22
N GLU A 40 21.80 1.58 18.19
CA GLU A 40 23.12 1.75 17.61
C GLU A 40 23.35 3.20 17.12
N THR A 41 24.58 3.66 17.30
CA THR A 41 25.01 5.04 17.11
C THR A 41 26.06 5.15 16.00
N GLU A 42 26.69 6.32 15.86
CA GLU A 42 27.84 6.47 14.97
C GLU A 42 29.04 5.61 15.37
N ALA A 43 29.22 5.34 16.68
CA ALA A 43 30.26 4.45 17.17
C ALA A 43 30.08 3.01 16.65
N ASP A 44 28.84 2.62 16.34
CA ASP A 44 28.47 1.33 15.78
C ASP A 44 28.49 1.32 14.23
N GLY A 45 28.97 2.41 13.61
CA GLY A 45 29.15 2.53 12.17
C GLY A 45 27.98 3.14 11.39
N TRP A 46 26.94 3.63 12.07
CA TRP A 46 25.89 4.43 11.42
C TRP A 46 26.41 5.81 11.04
N LYS A 47 26.02 6.30 9.87
CA LYS A 47 26.37 7.64 9.39
C LYS A 47 25.16 8.30 8.76
N PRO A 48 25.05 9.64 8.79
CA PRO A 48 24.03 10.34 8.03
C PRO A 48 24.05 9.94 6.53
N CYS A 49 22.86 9.86 5.91
CA CYS A 49 22.78 9.49 4.50
C CYS A 49 23.33 10.56 3.56
N GLY A 50 23.12 11.85 3.89
CA GLY A 50 23.49 13.04 3.13
C GLY A 50 24.66 13.82 3.72
N MET A 51 24.82 15.08 3.30
CA MET A 51 25.95 15.95 3.71
C MET A 51 25.75 16.66 5.05
N THR A 52 24.52 16.66 5.58
CA THR A 52 24.19 17.27 6.87
C THR A 52 23.97 16.21 7.92
N ASP A 53 24.36 16.52 9.15
CA ASP A 53 24.14 15.67 10.32
C ASP A 53 23.17 16.34 11.30
N PRO A 54 22.02 15.70 11.63
CA PRO A 54 21.43 14.55 10.95
C PRO A 54 20.92 14.92 9.54
N THR A 55 20.86 13.93 8.65
CA THR A 55 20.16 14.11 7.36
C THR A 55 18.66 13.98 7.60
N ILE A 56 17.94 15.10 7.61
CA ILE A 56 16.49 15.13 7.81
C ILE A 56 15.80 15.34 6.46
N THR A 57 14.89 14.43 6.09
CA THR A 57 14.05 14.56 4.89
C THR A 57 12.61 14.27 5.27
N ASN A 58 11.69 15.18 4.98
CA ASN A 58 10.26 15.04 5.32
C ASN A 58 10.01 14.73 6.82
N GLY A 59 10.85 15.28 7.70
CA GLY A 59 10.80 15.03 9.15
C GLY A 59 11.29 13.63 9.56
N VAL A 60 12.01 12.93 8.69
CA VAL A 60 12.64 11.63 8.96
C VAL A 60 14.15 11.80 9.03
N THR A 61 14.76 11.35 10.11
CA THR A 61 16.21 11.23 10.25
C THR A 61 16.69 9.99 9.51
N LEU A 62 17.63 10.16 8.58
CA LEU A 62 18.13 9.10 7.70
C LEU A 62 19.60 8.78 7.97
N CYS A 63 19.87 7.54 8.39
CA CYS A 63 21.21 7.01 8.59
C CYS A 63 21.46 5.77 7.72
N LYS A 64 22.73 5.49 7.43
CA LYS A 64 23.19 4.31 6.72
C LYS A 64 24.32 3.61 7.46
N LYS A 65 24.41 2.29 7.32
CA LYS A 65 25.49 1.45 7.86
C LYS A 65 25.98 0.50 6.77
N VAL A 66 27.29 0.36 6.67
CA VAL A 66 27.91 -0.70 5.85
C VAL A 66 28.03 -1.92 6.74
N THR A 67 27.40 -3.02 6.35
CA THR A 67 27.50 -4.29 7.06
C THR A 67 28.67 -5.09 6.49
N GLU A 68 29.49 -5.68 7.36
CA GLU A 68 30.58 -6.55 6.93
C GLU A 68 30.07 -7.67 6.02
N GLY A 69 30.79 -7.92 4.91
CA GLY A 69 30.41 -8.94 3.93
C GLY A 69 29.19 -8.62 3.06
N ASN A 70 28.48 -7.51 3.30
CA ASN A 70 27.33 -7.11 2.47
C ASN A 70 27.62 -5.83 1.68
N PRO A 71 27.69 -5.89 0.33
CA PRO A 71 27.95 -4.70 -0.48
C PRO A 71 26.76 -3.73 -0.54
N VAL A 72 25.59 -4.13 -0.05
CA VAL A 72 24.39 -3.28 0.02
C VAL A 72 24.34 -2.59 1.39
N VAL A 73 24.20 -1.28 1.39
CA VAL A 73 24.08 -0.51 2.64
C VAL A 73 22.75 -0.79 3.33
N MET A 74 22.79 -0.86 4.65
CA MET A 74 21.60 -0.83 5.49
C MET A 74 21.20 0.62 5.72
N ILE A 75 19.90 0.90 5.69
CA ILE A 75 19.33 2.22 5.90
C ILE A 75 18.42 2.18 7.14
N ARG A 76 18.44 3.26 7.90
CA ARG A 76 17.56 3.51 9.04
C ARG A 76 16.88 4.85 8.87
N GLY A 77 15.55 4.85 8.88
CA GLY A 77 14.71 6.04 8.94
C GLY A 77 14.00 6.15 10.27
N GLN A 78 14.05 7.31 10.92
CA GLN A 78 13.45 7.53 12.24
C GLN A 78 12.59 8.78 12.26
N THR A 79 11.39 8.68 12.84
CA THR A 79 10.50 9.83 13.05
C THR A 79 9.53 9.58 14.21
N ILE A 80 8.83 10.62 14.65
CA ILE A 80 7.90 10.58 15.78
C ILE A 80 6.46 10.48 15.28
N ILE A 81 5.67 9.63 15.93
CA ILE A 81 4.21 9.57 15.77
C ILE A 81 3.57 10.07 17.09
N PRO A 82 2.85 11.21 17.07
CA PRO A 82 2.16 11.72 18.23
C PRO A 82 0.80 11.03 18.44
N ASN A 83 0.37 10.95 19.70
CA ASN A 83 -0.88 10.33 20.15
C ASN A 83 -1.04 8.88 19.65
N TYR A 84 0.03 8.10 19.72
CA TYR A 84 0.04 6.72 19.26
C TYR A 84 0.87 5.89 20.24
N SER A 85 0.43 4.67 20.56
CA SER A 85 1.09 3.80 21.54
C SER A 85 1.72 2.56 20.90
N VAL A 86 2.60 1.90 21.65
CA VAL A 86 3.17 0.59 21.24
C VAL A 86 2.06 -0.44 21.06
N ALA A 87 1.04 -0.44 21.92
CA ALA A 87 -0.11 -1.33 21.81
C ALA A 87 -0.93 -1.06 20.53
N ASP A 88 -1.15 0.21 20.16
CA ASP A 88 -1.84 0.55 18.91
C ASP A 88 -1.04 0.06 17.70
N ALA A 89 0.28 0.24 17.73
CA ALA A 89 1.17 -0.21 16.66
C ALA A 89 1.14 -1.75 16.55
N LEU A 90 1.21 -2.46 17.67
CA LEU A 90 1.14 -3.92 17.74
C LEU A 90 -0.19 -4.45 17.17
N SER A 91 -1.31 -3.88 17.62
CA SER A 91 -2.64 -4.23 17.11
C SER A 91 -2.73 -4.01 15.61
N SER A 92 -2.28 -2.84 15.13
CA SER A 92 -2.25 -2.49 13.70
C SER A 92 -1.42 -3.47 12.88
N GLN A 93 -0.19 -3.81 13.30
CA GLN A 93 0.67 -4.73 12.57
C GLN A 93 0.15 -6.18 12.61
N LYS A 94 -0.36 -6.65 13.76
CA LYS A 94 -0.96 -7.99 13.89
C LYS A 94 -2.21 -8.12 13.02
N SER A 95 -2.92 -7.03 12.76
CA SER A 95 -4.10 -7.04 11.90
C SER A 95 -3.76 -7.32 10.43
N ILE A 96 -2.51 -7.14 9.98
CA ILE A 96 -2.05 -7.38 8.60
C ILE A 96 -1.75 -8.88 8.39
N ASN A 97 -2.76 -9.73 8.55
CA ASN A 97 -2.64 -11.19 8.52
C ASN A 97 -3.38 -11.86 7.34
N THR A 98 -3.91 -11.07 6.39
CA THR A 98 -4.56 -11.56 5.17
C THR A 98 -4.02 -10.80 3.96
N SER A 99 -4.11 -11.39 2.77
CA SER A 99 -3.63 -10.77 1.53
C SER A 99 -4.31 -9.43 1.24
N ALA A 100 -5.61 -9.31 1.48
CA ALA A 100 -6.33 -8.04 1.29
C ALA A 100 -5.76 -6.93 2.19
N ARG A 101 -5.52 -7.23 3.46
CA ARG A 101 -4.98 -6.27 4.42
C ARG A 101 -3.54 -5.90 4.13
N LEU A 102 -2.74 -6.89 3.73
CA LEU A 102 -1.36 -6.68 3.31
C LEU A 102 -1.27 -5.77 2.10
N ARG A 103 -2.08 -6.01 1.05
CA ARG A 103 -2.14 -5.15 -0.14
C ARG A 103 -2.46 -3.71 0.24
N ASN A 104 -3.53 -3.54 1.01
CA ASN A 104 -3.98 -2.22 1.42
C ASN A 104 -2.91 -1.49 2.26
N GLY A 105 -2.31 -2.19 3.22
CA GLY A 105 -1.23 -1.64 4.06
C GLY A 105 0.04 -1.31 3.27
N LEU A 106 0.48 -2.18 2.36
CA LEU A 106 1.68 -1.94 1.54
C LEU A 106 1.44 -0.85 0.50
N HIS A 107 0.29 -0.81 -0.15
CA HIS A 107 -0.02 0.26 -1.09
C HIS A 107 -0.20 1.62 -0.41
N ALA A 108 -0.67 1.64 0.83
CA ALA A 108 -0.78 2.89 1.59
C ALA A 108 0.59 3.47 1.94
N ASN A 109 1.57 2.61 2.24
CA ASN A 109 2.86 3.02 2.78
C ASN A 109 3.97 3.03 1.72
N ASP A 110 3.96 2.11 0.76
CA ASP A 110 4.96 1.95 -0.28
C ASP A 110 4.35 2.21 -1.68
N PRO A 111 4.65 3.37 -2.30
CA PRO A 111 4.13 3.70 -3.63
C PRO A 111 4.69 2.81 -4.75
N MET A 112 5.76 2.04 -4.48
CA MET A 112 6.32 1.09 -5.43
C MET A 112 5.64 -0.27 -5.35
N ASN A 113 4.85 -0.59 -4.33
CA ASN A 113 4.15 -1.87 -4.28
C ASN A 113 3.18 -1.98 -5.47
N ILE A 114 3.31 -3.04 -6.26
CA ILE A 114 2.40 -3.38 -7.36
C ILE A 114 1.32 -4.32 -6.82
N ASP A 115 1.73 -5.40 -6.16
CA ASP A 115 0.84 -6.41 -5.59
C ASP A 115 1.49 -7.10 -4.39
N SER A 116 0.68 -7.78 -3.57
CA SER A 116 1.15 -8.57 -2.44
C SER A 116 0.15 -9.63 -1.98
N SER A 117 0.64 -10.67 -1.32
CA SER A 117 -0.17 -11.75 -0.79
C SER A 117 0.46 -12.38 0.45
N VAL A 118 -0.37 -12.70 1.44
CA VAL A 118 -0.01 -13.56 2.56
C VAL A 118 -0.13 -15.00 2.07
N LEU A 119 0.99 -15.72 2.05
CA LEU A 119 1.04 -17.11 1.58
C LEU A 119 0.68 -18.10 2.68
N HIS A 120 1.19 -17.88 3.90
CA HIS A 120 0.88 -18.71 5.06
C HIS A 120 0.86 -17.88 6.33
N VAL A 121 -0.18 -18.04 7.15
CA VAL A 121 -0.15 -17.64 8.56
C VAL A 121 0.30 -18.86 9.38
N LEU A 122 1.34 -18.69 10.19
CA LEU A 122 2.08 -19.81 10.79
C LEU A 122 1.62 -20.19 12.19
N GLN A 123 0.81 -19.36 12.85
CA GLN A 123 0.36 -19.58 14.22
C GLN A 123 -0.58 -20.78 14.35
N LYS A 124 -0.72 -21.27 15.57
CA LYS A 124 -1.56 -22.42 15.92
C LYS A 124 -2.96 -21.93 16.31
N GLY A 125 -3.96 -22.22 15.47
CA GLY A 125 -5.35 -21.79 15.68
C GLY A 125 -5.69 -20.55 14.86
N GLU A 126 -6.96 -20.45 14.43
CA GLU A 126 -7.43 -19.44 13.48
C GLU A 126 -7.64 -18.04 14.11
N SER A 127 -7.51 -17.92 15.44
CA SER A 127 -7.72 -16.66 16.15
C SER A 127 -6.42 -16.07 16.65
N LEU A 128 -6.08 -14.88 16.16
CA LEU A 128 -5.09 -14.00 16.77
C LEU A 128 -5.66 -13.50 18.11
N THR A 129 -5.17 -14.02 19.23
CA THR A 129 -5.37 -13.34 20.53
C THR A 129 -4.28 -12.28 20.71
N ASP A 130 -4.55 -11.26 21.52
CA ASP A 130 -3.64 -10.14 21.73
C ASP A 130 -2.22 -10.58 22.15
N ASP A 131 -2.10 -11.70 22.87
CA ASP A 131 -0.83 -12.25 23.37
C ASP A 131 -0.06 -13.09 22.34
N THR A 132 -0.67 -13.47 21.21
CA THR A 132 0.00 -14.36 20.23
C THR A 132 0.81 -13.55 19.21
N PRO A 133 2.11 -13.82 19.01
CA PRO A 133 2.92 -13.12 18.01
C PRO A 133 2.50 -13.47 16.60
N LEU A 134 2.42 -12.50 15.67
CA LEU A 134 2.13 -12.77 14.26
C LEU A 134 3.38 -13.34 13.59
N ALA A 135 3.23 -14.49 12.93
CA ALA A 135 4.27 -15.07 12.09
C ALA A 135 3.64 -15.51 10.77
N GLN A 136 4.18 -15.03 9.65
CA GLN A 136 3.61 -15.29 8.33
C GLN A 136 4.63 -15.29 7.21
N ILE A 137 4.38 -16.07 6.16
CA ILE A 137 5.13 -16.03 4.90
C ILE A 137 4.39 -15.10 3.95
N VAL A 138 5.12 -14.15 3.39
CA VAL A 138 4.58 -13.08 2.57
C VAL A 138 5.30 -13.04 1.23
N TRP A 139 4.56 -12.73 0.18
CA TRP A 139 5.10 -12.37 -1.12
C TRP A 139 4.60 -10.98 -1.53
N ALA A 140 5.47 -10.21 -2.17
CA ALA A 140 5.07 -8.95 -2.80
C ALA A 140 5.98 -8.60 -3.97
N VAL A 141 5.44 -7.80 -4.88
CA VAL A 141 6.15 -7.28 -6.05
C VAL A 141 6.16 -5.76 -6.03
N PHE A 142 7.32 -5.20 -6.36
CA PHE A 142 7.59 -3.77 -6.33
C PHE A 142 8.12 -3.29 -7.68
N GLN A 143 7.60 -2.15 -8.11
CA GLN A 143 8.01 -1.44 -9.30
C GLN A 143 9.48 -1.01 -9.16
N ALA A 144 10.22 -1.15 -10.26
CA ALA A 144 11.54 -0.54 -10.40
C ALA A 144 11.48 0.54 -11.49
N PRO A 145 12.39 1.54 -11.45
CA PRO A 145 12.54 2.51 -12.52
C PRO A 145 12.87 1.82 -13.85
N GLY A 146 12.13 2.15 -14.91
CA GLY A 146 12.48 1.68 -16.26
C GLY A 146 13.89 2.16 -16.65
N PRO A 147 14.72 1.32 -17.30
CA PRO A 147 14.39 0.04 -17.95
C PRO A 147 14.54 -1.20 -17.04
N ILE A 148 14.68 -1.02 -15.73
CA ILE A 148 14.94 -2.12 -14.82
C ILE A 148 13.64 -2.89 -14.52
N TRP A 149 13.68 -4.22 -14.57
CA TRP A 149 12.53 -5.09 -14.28
C TRP A 149 12.01 -4.92 -12.83
N ALA A 150 10.72 -5.17 -12.60
CA ALA A 150 10.18 -5.17 -11.23
C ALA A 150 10.84 -6.28 -10.38
N ARG A 151 10.83 -6.11 -9.06
CA ARG A 151 11.36 -7.12 -8.11
C ARG A 151 10.22 -7.75 -7.35
N ASP A 152 10.23 -9.06 -7.25
CA ASP A 152 9.41 -9.75 -6.27
C ASP A 152 10.27 -10.23 -5.10
N PHE A 153 9.65 -10.35 -3.94
CA PHE A 153 10.27 -10.84 -2.72
C PHE A 153 9.36 -11.87 -2.08
N CYS A 154 9.96 -12.91 -1.51
CA CYS A 154 9.29 -13.85 -0.62
C CYS A 154 10.04 -13.82 0.70
N TRP A 155 9.33 -13.57 1.80
CA TRP A 155 9.94 -13.40 3.10
C TRP A 155 9.08 -13.93 4.22
N LEU A 156 9.72 -14.13 5.36
CA LEU A 156 9.08 -14.45 6.61
C LEU A 156 8.98 -13.16 7.43
N GLN A 157 7.79 -12.89 7.94
CA GLN A 157 7.48 -11.73 8.76
C GLN A 157 7.09 -12.20 10.17
N TYR A 158 7.64 -11.53 11.17
CA TYR A 158 7.34 -11.79 12.58
C TYR A 158 7.04 -10.47 13.31
N VAL A 159 5.91 -10.40 14.00
CA VAL A 159 5.47 -9.23 14.76
C VAL A 159 5.19 -9.63 16.19
N ASP A 160 5.92 -9.01 17.12
CA ASP A 160 5.81 -9.28 18.54
C ASP A 160 6.28 -8.07 19.35
N THR A 161 6.16 -8.17 20.67
CA THR A 161 6.81 -7.22 21.58
C THR A 161 8.20 -7.69 21.99
N ALA A 162 9.07 -6.73 22.27
CA ALA A 162 10.39 -6.93 22.84
C ALA A 162 10.66 -5.83 23.86
N LYS A 163 11.74 -5.97 24.62
CA LYS A 163 12.24 -4.90 25.49
C LYS A 163 13.45 -4.24 24.86
N ASP A 164 13.48 -2.91 24.92
CA ASP A 164 14.67 -2.13 24.59
C ASP A 164 15.73 -2.27 25.71
N SER A 165 16.93 -1.73 25.51
CA SER A 165 18.01 -1.81 26.51
C SER A 165 17.71 -1.07 27.81
N LYS A 166 16.72 -0.17 27.80
CA LYS A 166 16.20 0.50 28.99
C LYS A 166 15.07 -0.29 29.67
N GLY A 167 14.70 -1.45 29.14
CA GLY A 167 13.64 -2.31 29.67
C GLY A 167 12.22 -1.86 29.32
N ARG A 168 12.05 -0.87 28.45
CA ARG A 168 10.76 -0.37 27.97
C ARG A 168 10.21 -1.28 26.89
N GLU A 169 8.88 -1.33 26.79
CA GLU A 169 8.22 -2.14 25.77
C GLU A 169 8.39 -1.52 24.38
N ALA A 170 8.64 -2.38 23.40
CA ALA A 170 8.74 -2.02 22.00
C ALA A 170 7.94 -3.03 21.18
N MET A 171 7.32 -2.58 20.10
CA MET A 171 6.80 -3.47 19.08
C MET A 171 7.82 -3.60 17.96
N VAL A 172 8.06 -4.84 17.53
CA VAL A 172 9.01 -5.16 16.46
C VAL A 172 8.30 -5.98 15.40
N CYS A 173 8.29 -5.48 14.17
CA CYS A 173 8.00 -6.23 12.96
C CYS A 173 9.32 -6.51 12.25
N SER A 174 9.76 -7.77 12.18
CA SER A 174 11.00 -8.20 11.53
C SER A 174 10.71 -9.03 10.29
N CYS A 175 11.44 -8.77 9.21
CA CYS A 175 11.26 -9.41 7.91
C CYS A 175 12.63 -9.78 7.30
N GLN A 176 12.78 -11.04 6.89
CA GLN A 176 13.91 -11.49 6.05
C GLN A 176 13.47 -12.50 5.00
N SER A 177 14.13 -12.50 3.85
CA SER A 177 13.84 -13.42 2.77
C SER A 177 14.11 -14.87 3.16
N ILE A 178 13.33 -15.77 2.57
CA ILE A 178 13.51 -17.22 2.70
C ILE A 178 13.84 -17.80 1.32
N ASP A 179 15.01 -18.40 1.18
CA ASP A 179 15.51 -18.86 -0.13
C ASP A 179 14.87 -20.20 -0.57
N ASP A 180 14.47 -21.05 0.38
CA ASP A 180 13.99 -22.43 0.12
C ASP A 180 12.46 -22.60 0.29
N PHE A 181 11.66 -21.63 -0.16
CA PHE A 181 10.20 -21.75 -0.11
C PHE A 181 9.61 -22.19 -1.45
N GLU A 182 9.52 -23.51 -1.64
CA GLU A 182 9.13 -24.16 -2.91
C GLU A 182 7.76 -23.71 -3.45
N GLN A 183 6.81 -23.38 -2.57
CA GLN A 183 5.48 -22.95 -2.99
C GLN A 183 5.47 -21.53 -3.59
N CYS A 184 6.55 -20.75 -3.42
CA CYS A 184 6.75 -19.42 -4.00
C CYS A 184 7.89 -19.44 -5.03
N HIS A 185 7.62 -20.11 -6.15
CA HIS A 185 8.56 -20.22 -7.26
C HIS A 185 8.94 -18.86 -7.85
N ASN A 186 10.11 -18.79 -8.50
CA ASN A 186 10.63 -17.57 -9.11
C ASN A 186 9.79 -17.19 -10.36
N LEU A 187 9.35 -15.92 -10.43
CA LEU A 187 8.47 -15.40 -11.48
C LEU A 187 9.22 -14.70 -12.63
N GLN A 188 10.55 -14.79 -12.70
CA GLN A 188 11.36 -14.10 -13.70
C GLN A 188 11.03 -14.53 -15.12
N SER A 189 10.82 -15.81 -15.37
CA SER A 189 10.53 -16.32 -16.72
C SER A 189 9.14 -15.91 -17.20
N SER A 190 8.13 -16.02 -16.33
CA SER A 190 6.71 -15.81 -16.63
C SER A 190 6.29 -14.35 -16.59
N HIS A 191 6.75 -13.58 -15.60
CA HIS A 191 6.27 -12.21 -15.33
C HIS A 191 7.36 -11.14 -15.42
N LYS A 192 8.61 -11.53 -15.71
CA LYS A 192 9.77 -10.63 -15.75
C LYS A 192 10.03 -9.94 -14.42
N PHE A 193 9.83 -10.67 -13.32
CA PHE A 193 10.20 -10.21 -11.98
C PHE A 193 11.54 -10.81 -11.56
N VAL A 194 12.49 -9.97 -11.18
CA VAL A 194 13.75 -10.46 -10.61
C VAL A 194 13.50 -10.74 -9.13
N ARG A 195 13.72 -11.97 -8.67
CA ARG A 195 13.64 -12.31 -7.24
C ARG A 195 14.73 -11.56 -6.48
N GLY A 196 14.32 -10.57 -5.69
CA GLY A 196 15.20 -9.87 -4.78
C GLY A 196 15.35 -10.64 -3.46
N ASN A 197 16.28 -10.19 -2.62
CA ASN A 197 16.55 -10.73 -1.30
C ASN A 197 16.50 -9.63 -0.24
N ILE A 198 15.62 -9.79 0.74
CA ILE A 198 15.56 -8.95 1.94
C ILE A 198 16.58 -9.50 2.93
N CYS A 199 17.70 -8.80 3.12
CA CYS A 199 18.68 -9.16 4.14
C CYS A 199 18.13 -8.87 5.54
N THR A 200 17.55 -7.69 5.72
CA THR A 200 16.74 -7.35 6.88
C THR A 200 15.84 -6.18 6.53
N THR A 201 14.59 -6.22 6.97
CA THR A 201 13.74 -5.04 6.99
C THR A 201 12.71 -5.14 8.09
N GLY A 202 12.15 -4.01 8.50
CA GLY A 202 11.08 -4.01 9.47
C GLY A 202 10.87 -2.69 10.15
N TYR A 203 9.83 -2.67 10.98
CA TYR A 203 9.45 -1.50 11.75
C TYR A 203 9.62 -1.80 13.23
N ILE A 204 10.18 -0.84 13.95
CA ILE A 204 10.30 -0.86 15.40
C ILE A 204 9.62 0.37 15.95
N TYR A 205 8.77 0.18 16.94
CA TYR A 205 8.06 1.24 17.63
C TYR A 205 8.45 1.22 19.09
N THR A 206 9.09 2.29 19.55
CA THR A 206 9.56 2.43 20.93
C THR A 206 8.94 3.66 21.58
N GLU A 207 8.68 3.59 22.87
CA GLU A 207 8.31 4.77 23.65
C GLU A 207 9.42 5.81 23.63
N THR A 208 9.01 7.08 23.60
CA THR A 208 9.92 8.21 23.81
C THR A 208 9.88 8.65 25.27
N ASP A 209 10.71 9.62 25.63
CA ASP A 209 10.63 10.25 26.95
C ASP A 209 9.42 11.21 27.08
N ILE A 210 8.70 11.46 25.97
CA ILE A 210 7.50 12.30 25.92
C ILE A 210 6.25 11.40 25.92
N PRO A 211 5.39 11.47 26.96
CA PRO A 211 4.18 10.67 27.01
C PRO A 211 3.26 10.90 25.81
N GLY A 212 2.78 9.80 25.22
CA GLY A 212 1.90 9.84 24.05
C GLY A 212 2.64 10.01 22.72
N GLU A 213 3.97 10.06 22.72
CA GLU A 213 4.78 10.02 21.50
C GLU A 213 5.57 8.71 21.43
N ILE A 214 5.52 8.07 20.26
CA ILE A 214 6.38 6.91 19.95
C ILE A 214 7.32 7.25 18.80
N MET A 215 8.52 6.70 18.87
CA MET A 215 9.47 6.71 17.77
C MET A 215 9.18 5.52 16.87
N ILE A 216 8.95 5.76 15.59
CA ILE A 216 8.99 4.71 14.56
C ILE A 216 10.38 4.69 13.93
N THR A 217 11.00 3.53 13.94
CA THR A 217 12.26 3.24 13.25
C THR A 217 11.98 2.23 12.14
N TYR A 218 12.29 2.59 10.89
CA TYR A 218 12.28 1.68 9.75
C TYR A 218 13.71 1.29 9.40
N VAL A 219 14.02 0.00 9.45
CA VAL A 219 15.30 -0.57 9.03
C VAL A 219 15.10 -1.29 7.71
N VAL A 220 16.03 -1.12 6.77
CA VAL A 220 15.97 -1.78 5.46
C VAL A 220 17.36 -2.02 4.88
N GLN A 221 17.60 -3.26 4.47
CA GLN A 221 18.75 -3.70 3.68
C GLN A 221 18.26 -4.75 2.69
N VAL A 222 18.19 -4.36 1.42
CA VAL A 222 17.57 -5.17 0.37
C VAL A 222 18.51 -5.28 -0.81
N ASP A 223 18.86 -6.52 -1.18
CA ASP A 223 19.56 -6.80 -2.41
C ASP A 223 18.54 -7.04 -3.55
N PRO A 224 18.37 -6.10 -4.49
CA PRO A 224 17.42 -6.28 -5.59
C PRO A 224 17.86 -7.34 -6.61
N LYS A 225 19.05 -7.95 -6.42
CA LYS A 225 19.67 -8.93 -7.31
C LYS A 225 19.78 -8.43 -8.76
N GLY A 226 20.14 -9.34 -9.66
CA GLY A 226 20.37 -9.05 -11.07
C GLY A 226 21.67 -8.28 -11.32
N SER A 227 21.73 -7.58 -12.46
CA SER A 227 22.93 -6.92 -12.98
C SER A 227 23.08 -5.45 -12.55
N ILE A 228 22.31 -4.98 -11.56
CA ILE A 228 22.41 -3.59 -11.09
C ILE A 228 23.71 -3.42 -10.32
N PRO A 229 24.60 -2.50 -10.71
CA PRO A 229 25.81 -2.22 -9.94
C PRO A 229 25.46 -1.77 -8.52
N LYS A 230 26.18 -2.30 -7.52
CA LYS A 230 25.86 -2.06 -6.09
C LYS A 230 25.93 -0.60 -5.68
N PHE A 231 26.81 0.20 -6.30
CA PHE A 231 26.85 1.64 -6.06
C PHE A 231 25.54 2.34 -6.45
N VAL A 232 24.84 1.86 -7.49
CA VAL A 232 23.53 2.39 -7.91
C VAL A 232 22.45 2.00 -6.91
N VAL A 233 22.48 0.74 -6.43
CA VAL A 233 21.58 0.27 -5.36
C VAL A 233 21.73 1.15 -4.12
N ASN A 234 22.98 1.41 -3.71
CA ASN A 234 23.27 2.20 -2.52
C ASN A 234 22.94 3.69 -2.69
N LEU A 235 23.01 4.23 -3.91
CA LEU A 235 22.64 5.62 -4.21
C LEU A 235 21.16 5.89 -3.96
N VAL A 236 20.28 4.93 -4.29
CA VAL A 236 18.83 5.09 -4.14
C VAL A 236 18.28 4.54 -2.83
N ALA A 237 19.09 3.80 -2.07
CA ALA A 237 18.69 3.15 -0.82
C ALA A 237 18.22 4.17 0.24
N ALA A 238 18.85 5.34 0.34
CA ALA A 238 18.50 6.35 1.35
C ALA A 238 17.02 6.75 1.33
N GLY A 239 16.42 6.88 0.14
CA GLY A 239 15.00 7.20 -0.01
C GLY A 239 14.04 6.12 0.50
N GLN A 240 14.52 4.89 0.71
CA GLN A 240 13.73 3.84 1.35
C GLN A 240 13.48 4.15 2.83
N GLY A 241 14.42 4.81 3.52
CA GLY A 241 14.25 5.21 4.92
C GLY A 241 13.07 6.17 5.14
N GLU A 242 12.68 6.96 4.13
CA GLU A 242 11.53 7.85 4.18
C GLU A 242 10.19 7.12 4.37
N ASN A 243 10.17 5.79 4.25
CA ASN A 243 8.99 5.00 4.53
C ASN A 243 8.47 5.18 5.97
N ALA A 244 9.36 5.43 6.93
CA ALA A 244 8.98 5.80 8.30
C ALA A 244 8.07 7.04 8.33
N GLY A 245 8.37 8.04 7.49
CA GLY A 245 7.56 9.26 7.34
C GLY A 245 6.20 8.97 6.71
N ARG A 246 6.14 8.11 5.68
CA ARG A 246 4.86 7.72 5.05
C ARG A 246 3.95 6.97 6.01
N VAL A 247 4.51 6.05 6.81
CA VAL A 247 3.76 5.35 7.87
C VAL A 247 3.28 6.34 8.92
N ARG A 248 4.14 7.25 9.40
CA ARG A 248 3.75 8.33 10.34
C ARG A 248 2.56 9.14 9.79
N ASP A 249 2.68 9.65 8.58
CA ASP A 249 1.68 10.54 7.99
C ASP A 249 0.35 9.81 7.76
N THR A 250 0.42 8.54 7.34
CA THR A 250 -0.76 7.67 7.20
C THR A 250 -1.44 7.44 8.54
N THR A 251 -0.68 7.09 9.58
CA THR A 251 -1.21 6.89 10.95
C THR A 251 -1.83 8.15 11.52
N ILE A 252 -1.17 9.31 11.40
CA ILE A 252 -1.71 10.61 11.85
C ILE A 252 -3.01 10.93 11.11
N GLY A 253 -3.02 10.73 9.79
CA GLY A 253 -4.20 10.93 8.96
C GLY A 253 -5.37 10.08 9.45
N LEU A 254 -5.14 8.78 9.64
CA LEU A 254 -6.14 7.83 10.13
C LEU A 254 -6.68 8.20 11.51
N ASN A 255 -5.80 8.55 12.46
CA ASN A 255 -6.22 8.95 13.81
C ASN A 255 -7.06 10.23 13.80
N ALA A 256 -6.72 11.19 12.94
CA ALA A 256 -7.51 12.41 12.78
C ALA A 256 -8.92 12.10 12.22
N ILE A 257 -9.02 11.19 11.25
CA ILE A 257 -10.29 10.74 10.67
C ILE A 257 -11.14 10.06 11.75
N LEU A 258 -10.55 9.12 12.48
CA LEU A 258 -11.18 8.40 13.58
C LEU A 258 -11.72 9.33 14.67
N LYS A 259 -10.93 10.36 15.03
CA LYS A 259 -11.32 11.34 16.04
C LYS A 259 -12.52 12.18 15.58
N LYS A 260 -12.53 12.63 14.31
CA LYS A 260 -13.67 13.35 13.73
C LYS A 260 -14.92 12.46 13.69
N PHE A 261 -14.75 11.20 13.34
CA PHE A 261 -15.84 10.24 13.29
C PHE A 261 -16.48 10.01 14.66
N ASN A 262 -15.65 9.71 15.67
CA ASN A 262 -16.10 9.55 17.04
C ASN A 262 -16.86 10.77 17.55
N ARG A 263 -16.39 11.98 17.23
CA ARG A 263 -17.09 13.23 17.58
C ARG A 263 -18.46 13.32 16.89
N SER A 264 -18.54 13.02 15.59
CA SER A 264 -19.81 13.04 14.86
C SER A 264 -20.84 12.07 15.44
N ILE A 265 -20.42 10.88 15.89
CA ILE A 265 -21.31 9.95 16.59
C ILE A 265 -21.75 10.54 17.93
N GLN A 266 -20.81 11.09 18.71
CA GLN A 266 -21.13 11.70 20.00
C GLN A 266 -22.12 12.85 19.88
N ASP A 267 -21.99 13.68 18.84
CA ASP A 267 -22.88 14.81 18.58
C ASP A 267 -24.27 14.34 18.10
N ALA A 268 -24.33 13.27 17.31
CA ALA A 268 -25.59 12.70 16.82
C ALA A 268 -26.34 11.87 17.88
N GLU A 269 -25.62 11.23 18.80
CA GLU A 269 -26.15 10.33 19.83
C GLU A 269 -25.54 10.66 21.22
N PRO A 270 -25.90 11.80 21.85
CA PRO A 270 -25.25 12.28 23.08
C PRO A 270 -25.34 11.30 24.26
N THR A 271 -26.40 10.49 24.29
CA THR A 271 -26.64 9.46 25.32
C THR A 271 -25.68 8.28 25.23
N LYS A 272 -24.91 8.16 24.14
CA LYS A 272 -23.92 7.09 23.91
C LYS A 272 -22.46 7.58 24.00
N ALA A 273 -22.19 8.70 24.68
CA ALA A 273 -20.87 9.32 24.76
C ALA A 273 -19.70 8.40 25.18
N HIS A 274 -19.99 7.28 25.85
CA HIS A 274 -19.00 6.28 26.29
C HIS A 274 -18.69 5.17 25.28
N ALA A 275 -19.48 5.03 24.20
CA ALA A 275 -19.21 4.09 23.13
C ALA A 275 -18.08 4.65 22.23
N ARG A 276 -16.83 4.55 22.69
CA ARG A 276 -15.68 4.84 21.83
C ARG A 276 -15.66 3.80 20.70
N VAL A 277 -15.77 4.25 19.46
CA VAL A 277 -15.49 3.37 18.32
C VAL A 277 -14.01 3.02 18.40
N ARG A 278 -13.74 1.71 18.45
CA ARG A 278 -12.37 1.18 18.45
C ARG A 278 -11.65 1.63 17.18
N PRO A 279 -10.31 1.74 17.20
CA PRO A 279 -9.52 2.06 16.02
C PRO A 279 -9.97 1.20 14.83
N ILE A 280 -10.21 1.86 13.71
CA ILE A 280 -10.56 1.21 12.45
C ILE A 280 -9.42 0.27 12.10
N ASP A 281 -9.77 -0.97 11.83
CA ASP A 281 -8.88 -1.89 11.16
C ASP A 281 -8.55 -1.31 9.78
N VAL A 282 -7.31 -0.84 9.60
CA VAL A 282 -6.80 -0.03 8.46
C VAL A 282 -6.95 -0.72 7.09
N SER A 283 -7.37 -1.97 7.14
CA SER A 283 -7.71 -2.93 6.10
C SER A 283 -8.57 -2.52 4.89
N SER A 284 -9.00 -1.27 4.71
CA SER A 284 -9.74 -0.82 3.51
C SER A 284 -9.06 0.33 2.76
N SER A 285 -7.72 0.38 2.76
CA SER A 285 -6.97 1.28 1.88
C SER A 285 -7.10 0.79 0.43
N LEU A 286 -8.03 1.38 -0.32
CA LEU A 286 -8.36 0.93 -1.67
C LEU A 286 -7.33 1.36 -2.71
N VAL A 287 -6.92 0.41 -3.56
CA VAL A 287 -6.03 0.66 -4.70
C VAL A 287 -6.77 0.59 -6.03
N TYR A 288 -6.60 1.64 -6.81
CA TYR A 288 -7.49 1.99 -7.91
C TYR A 288 -7.05 1.42 -9.25
N ALA A 289 -7.99 0.77 -9.93
CA ALA A 289 -8.01 0.69 -11.38
C ALA A 289 -9.02 1.72 -11.93
N ASN A 290 -8.58 2.61 -12.84
CA ASN A 290 -9.48 3.50 -13.61
C ASN A 290 -10.37 4.45 -12.77
N ASN A 291 -9.82 5.13 -11.76
CA ASN A 291 -10.55 6.12 -10.93
C ASN A 291 -11.77 5.58 -10.18
N THR A 292 -11.92 4.25 -10.13
CA THR A 292 -13.02 3.57 -9.45
C THR A 292 -12.45 2.54 -8.51
N CYS A 293 -13.07 2.35 -7.35
CA CYS A 293 -12.82 1.19 -6.51
C CYS A 293 -14.15 0.57 -6.10
N THR A 294 -14.23 -0.75 -6.09
CA THR A 294 -15.45 -1.49 -5.72
C THR A 294 -15.12 -2.37 -4.53
N GLU A 295 -15.92 -2.27 -3.48
CA GLU A 295 -15.92 -3.18 -2.33
C GLU A 295 -17.27 -3.89 -2.25
N THR A 296 -17.28 -5.12 -1.76
CA THR A 296 -18.51 -5.86 -1.51
C THR A 296 -18.56 -6.24 -0.03
N TYR A 297 -19.62 -5.81 0.64
CA TYR A 297 -19.91 -6.18 2.03
C TYR A 297 -21.04 -7.22 2.02
N GLU A 298 -20.85 -8.36 2.69
CA GLU A 298 -21.91 -9.34 2.94
C GLU A 298 -22.42 -9.20 4.38
N ALA A 299 -23.69 -8.84 4.53
CA ALA A 299 -24.28 -8.63 5.85
C ALA A 299 -24.39 -9.94 6.63
N GLU A 300 -23.84 -9.99 7.84
CA GLU A 300 -23.88 -11.20 8.67
C GLU A 300 -25.19 -11.34 9.46
N GLU A 301 -25.94 -10.24 9.56
CA GLU A 301 -27.15 -10.08 10.36
C GLU A 301 -27.99 -8.90 9.85
N ASP A 302 -29.27 -8.89 10.22
CA ASP A 302 -30.19 -7.81 9.85
C ASP A 302 -29.86 -6.54 10.63
N GLY A 303 -29.84 -5.39 9.95
CA GLY A 303 -29.54 -4.13 10.60
C GLY A 303 -29.41 -2.95 9.65
N VAL A 304 -28.85 -1.87 10.18
CA VAL A 304 -28.52 -0.66 9.41
C VAL A 304 -27.01 -0.60 9.24
N LEU A 305 -26.56 -0.75 8.00
CA LEU A 305 -25.19 -0.48 7.58
C LEU A 305 -24.97 1.03 7.50
N GLU A 306 -24.19 1.57 8.43
CA GLU A 306 -23.73 2.95 8.39
C GLU A 306 -22.32 2.99 7.83
N VAL A 307 -22.15 3.63 6.67
CA VAL A 307 -20.86 3.79 6.02
C VAL A 307 -20.45 5.26 6.08
N LEU A 308 -19.25 5.52 6.58
CA LEU A 308 -18.64 6.84 6.57
C LEU A 308 -17.40 6.82 5.68
N ILE A 309 -17.31 7.76 4.74
CA ILE A 309 -16.29 7.72 3.70
C ILE A 309 -15.48 8.99 3.75
N HIS A 310 -14.18 8.85 4.04
CA HIS A 310 -13.26 9.96 4.04
C HIS A 310 -12.48 9.99 2.70
N PRO A 311 -12.84 10.88 1.76
CA PRO A 311 -11.92 11.21 0.70
C PRO A 311 -10.78 12.09 1.23
N THR A 312 -9.55 11.79 0.83
CA THR A 312 -8.55 12.86 0.66
C THR A 312 -8.74 13.60 -0.66
N ASN A 313 -9.47 13.03 -1.65
CA ASN A 313 -9.69 13.65 -2.98
C ASN A 313 -10.91 13.13 -3.80
N GLY A 314 -11.78 12.29 -3.26
CA GLY A 314 -12.99 11.80 -3.96
C GLY A 314 -14.14 12.79 -4.05
N ASP A 315 -14.99 12.58 -5.06
CA ASP A 315 -16.14 13.44 -5.36
C ASP A 315 -17.49 12.73 -5.13
N SER A 316 -17.56 11.40 -5.32
CA SER A 316 -18.79 10.66 -5.05
C SER A 316 -18.59 9.16 -4.81
N ILE A 317 -19.61 8.54 -4.25
CA ILE A 317 -19.71 7.09 -4.00
C ILE A 317 -20.98 6.58 -4.65
N VAL A 318 -20.94 5.40 -5.23
CA VAL A 318 -22.10 4.69 -5.74
C VAL A 318 -22.36 3.47 -4.86
N CYS A 319 -23.47 3.47 -4.12
CA CYS A 319 -23.89 2.34 -3.30
C CYS A 319 -25.12 1.70 -3.95
N ASN A 320 -25.05 0.42 -4.32
CA ASN A 320 -26.12 -0.29 -5.03
C ASN A 320 -26.71 0.48 -6.25
N GLY A 321 -25.86 1.21 -6.97
CA GLY A 321 -26.25 2.00 -8.14
C GLY A 321 -26.72 3.42 -7.87
N GLU A 322 -26.88 3.82 -6.62
CA GLU A 322 -27.24 5.18 -6.21
C GLU A 322 -25.99 6.03 -5.94
N ASP A 323 -25.94 7.26 -6.47
CA ASP A 323 -24.78 8.15 -6.40
C ASP A 323 -24.92 9.15 -5.24
N TYR A 324 -23.95 9.12 -4.33
CA TYR A 324 -23.84 9.94 -3.14
C TYR A 324 -22.68 10.93 -3.31
N SER A 325 -22.96 12.22 -3.35
CA SER A 325 -21.94 13.27 -3.47
C SER A 325 -21.31 13.60 -2.12
N VAL A 326 -20.00 13.81 -2.10
CA VAL A 326 -19.26 14.29 -0.92
C VAL A 326 -19.58 15.78 -0.72
N ASP A 327 -20.21 16.16 0.39
CA ASP A 327 -20.30 17.56 0.79
C ASP A 327 -18.95 18.05 1.32
N LYS A 328 -18.23 18.79 0.48
CA LYS A 328 -16.91 19.32 0.81
C LYS A 328 -16.96 20.51 1.77
N SER A 329 -18.13 21.13 1.97
CA SER A 329 -18.27 22.37 2.73
C SER A 329 -18.22 22.15 4.24
N THR A 330 -18.67 21.00 4.72
CA THR A 330 -18.76 20.68 6.15
C THR A 330 -17.44 20.14 6.70
N GLY A 331 -16.55 19.65 5.84
CA GLY A 331 -15.36 18.90 6.26
C GLY A 331 -15.69 17.61 7.03
N VAL A 332 -16.97 17.24 7.07
CA VAL A 332 -17.49 15.99 7.63
C VAL A 332 -17.52 14.97 6.49
N PRO A 333 -16.88 13.81 6.66
CA PRO A 333 -16.98 12.72 5.69
C PRO A 333 -18.46 12.39 5.42
N PRO A 334 -18.91 12.26 4.17
CA PRO A 334 -20.28 11.80 3.91
C PRO A 334 -20.50 10.47 4.62
N SER A 335 -21.57 10.41 5.40
CA SER A 335 -22.14 9.17 5.90
C SER A 335 -23.40 8.82 5.12
N PHE A 336 -23.66 7.54 4.96
CA PHE A 336 -24.97 7.05 4.56
C PHE A 336 -25.34 5.83 5.40
N SER A 337 -26.64 5.59 5.48
CA SER A 337 -27.24 4.46 6.18
C SER A 337 -28.02 3.64 5.17
N LEU A 338 -27.81 2.34 5.17
CA LEU A 338 -28.49 1.39 4.30
C LEU A 338 -29.06 0.25 5.17
N ASP A 339 -30.35 -0.01 5.05
CA ASP A 339 -30.92 -1.22 5.64
C ASP A 339 -30.35 -2.46 4.94
N VAL A 340 -29.81 -3.39 5.71
CA VAL A 340 -29.23 -4.64 5.23
C VAL A 340 -29.91 -5.84 5.88
N VAL A 341 -30.09 -6.88 5.09
CA VAL A 341 -30.61 -8.18 5.53
C VAL A 341 -29.46 -9.18 5.56
N LYS A 342 -29.45 -10.11 6.52
CA LYS A 342 -28.46 -11.19 6.60
C LYS A 342 -28.30 -11.92 5.25
N GLY A 343 -27.05 -12.05 4.79
CA GLY A 343 -26.65 -12.62 3.50
C GLY A 343 -26.72 -11.65 2.32
N GLN A 344 -27.25 -10.44 2.50
CA GLN A 344 -27.27 -9.42 1.45
C GLN A 344 -25.86 -8.95 1.14
N LYS A 345 -25.51 -8.95 -0.15
CA LYS A 345 -24.29 -8.34 -0.65
C LYS A 345 -24.56 -6.89 -1.04
N VAL A 346 -23.81 -5.97 -0.46
CA VAL A 346 -23.83 -4.54 -0.73
C VAL A 346 -22.58 -4.18 -1.50
N GLU A 347 -22.76 -3.60 -2.68
CA GLU A 347 -21.64 -3.11 -3.50
C GLU A 347 -21.39 -1.62 -3.22
N LEU A 348 -20.17 -1.31 -2.78
CA LEU A 348 -19.69 0.03 -2.48
C LEU A 348 -18.68 0.45 -3.57
N VAL A 349 -19.10 1.34 -4.46
CA VAL A 349 -18.29 1.79 -5.60
C VAL A 349 -17.83 3.24 -5.43
N PHE A 350 -16.57 3.45 -5.07
CA PHE A 350 -15.97 4.76 -4.89
C PHE A 350 -15.54 5.34 -6.24
N LYS A 351 -15.98 6.56 -6.60
CA LYS A 351 -15.69 7.18 -7.90
C LYS A 351 -14.95 8.52 -7.75
N ASN A 352 -13.89 8.70 -8.54
CA ASN A 352 -13.27 10.01 -8.72
C ASN A 352 -13.91 10.68 -9.93
N LYS A 353 -14.73 11.72 -9.70
CA LYS A 353 -15.30 12.52 -10.80
C LYS A 353 -14.35 13.62 -11.26
N SER A 354 -13.17 13.76 -10.65
CA SER A 354 -12.22 14.80 -11.01
C SER A 354 -11.73 14.57 -12.44
N SER A 355 -12.08 15.50 -13.32
CA SER A 355 -11.61 15.57 -14.70
C SER A 355 -10.14 16.01 -14.80
N ALA A 356 -9.55 16.45 -13.68
CA ALA A 356 -8.15 16.82 -13.65
C ALA A 356 -7.30 15.56 -13.81
N MET A 357 -6.62 15.46 -14.95
CA MET A 357 -5.71 14.37 -15.36
C MET A 357 -4.64 14.02 -14.30
N PHE A 358 -4.46 14.87 -13.28
CA PHE A 358 -3.46 14.77 -12.21
C PHE A 358 -4.00 14.47 -10.81
N LYS A 359 -5.32 14.37 -10.60
CA LYS A 359 -5.92 14.06 -9.28
C LYS A 359 -6.38 12.60 -9.22
N LYS A 360 -5.44 11.66 -9.31
CA LYS A 360 -5.71 10.28 -8.87
C LYS A 360 -6.07 10.31 -7.38
N PHE A 361 -6.97 9.42 -6.95
CA PHE A 361 -7.12 9.17 -5.53
C PHE A 361 -5.76 8.80 -4.95
N LYS A 362 -5.35 9.45 -3.85
CA LYS A 362 -4.18 9.00 -3.10
C LYS A 362 -4.54 7.82 -2.19
N GLN A 363 -5.71 7.87 -1.55
CA GLN A 363 -6.35 6.83 -0.73
C GLN A 363 -7.83 7.20 -0.53
N VAL A 364 -8.72 6.21 -0.41
CA VAL A 364 -10.06 6.38 0.19
C VAL A 364 -10.10 5.50 1.41
N TRP A 365 -10.61 6.08 2.48
CA TRP A 365 -10.86 5.39 3.73
C TRP A 365 -12.36 5.31 3.92
N TRP A 366 -12.86 4.13 4.28
CA TRP A 366 -14.25 4.01 4.69
C TRP A 366 -14.35 3.22 5.98
N TYR A 367 -15.35 3.59 6.77
CA TYR A 367 -15.75 2.89 7.98
C TYR A 367 -17.17 2.39 7.80
N GLY A 368 -17.42 1.14 8.14
CA GLY A 368 -18.75 0.58 8.24
C GLY A 368 -19.06 0.14 9.67
N ARG A 369 -20.27 0.42 10.16
CA ARG A 369 -20.85 -0.31 11.30
C ARG A 369 -22.21 -0.85 10.93
N VAL A 370 -22.58 -1.97 11.53
CA VAL A 370 -23.96 -2.48 11.49
C VAL A 370 -24.60 -2.27 12.86
N LYS A 371 -25.75 -1.59 12.85
CA LYS A 371 -26.66 -1.49 13.99
C LYS A 371 -27.74 -2.56 13.82
N THR A 372 -27.72 -3.60 14.65
CA THR A 372 -28.72 -4.66 14.57
C THR A 372 -30.04 -4.23 15.20
N SER A 373 -31.11 -4.94 14.89
CA SER A 373 -32.43 -4.77 15.53
C SER A 373 -32.41 -5.06 17.04
N SER A 374 -31.47 -5.89 17.51
CA SER A 374 -31.23 -6.15 18.94
C SER A 374 -30.51 -5.00 19.67
N GLY A 375 -30.13 -3.93 18.96
CA GLY A 375 -29.38 -2.81 19.51
C GLY A 375 -27.89 -3.11 19.75
N SER A 376 -27.40 -4.29 19.36
CA SER A 376 -25.97 -4.56 19.36
C SER A 376 -25.31 -3.82 18.20
N GLU A 377 -24.20 -3.15 18.50
CA GLU A 377 -23.37 -2.50 17.50
C GLU A 377 -22.14 -3.36 17.24
N ARG A 378 -21.86 -3.62 15.96
CA ARG A 378 -20.61 -4.23 15.52
C ARG A 378 -19.98 -3.34 14.45
N SER A 379 -18.72 -2.97 14.66
CA SER A 379 -17.88 -2.47 13.57
C SER A 379 -17.81 -3.56 12.52
N ILE A 380 -17.96 -3.24 11.24
CA ILE A 380 -17.73 -4.21 10.19
C ILE A 380 -16.25 -4.55 10.22
N PRO A 381 -15.89 -5.78 10.58
CA PRO A 381 -14.52 -6.18 10.44
C PRO A 381 -14.28 -6.41 8.95
N ALA A 382 -13.14 -5.97 8.42
CA ALA A 382 -12.87 -6.02 6.99
C ALA A 382 -12.65 -7.43 6.39
N HIS A 383 -13.11 -8.47 7.08
CA HIS A 383 -13.02 -9.87 6.64
C HIS A 383 -14.31 -10.40 6.00
N THR A 384 -15.37 -9.58 5.84
CA THR A 384 -16.57 -9.95 5.05
C THR A 384 -16.30 -9.82 3.55
N LEU A 385 -15.30 -10.55 3.05
CA LEU A 385 -14.88 -10.56 1.64
C LEU A 385 -15.13 -11.96 1.06
N SER A 386 -16.25 -12.12 0.36
CA SER A 386 -16.44 -13.24 -0.56
C SER A 386 -15.92 -12.83 -1.94
N PRO A 387 -14.98 -13.57 -2.58
CA PRO A 387 -14.60 -13.29 -3.96
C PRO A 387 -15.80 -13.53 -4.86
N LEU A 388 -16.17 -12.52 -5.66
CA LEU A 388 -17.10 -12.71 -6.75
C LEU A 388 -16.45 -13.68 -7.76
N SER A 389 -17.01 -14.89 -7.83
CA SER A 389 -16.74 -15.83 -8.91
C SER A 389 -17.00 -15.16 -10.25
N ASN A 390 -16.06 -15.31 -11.18
CA ASN A 390 -16.14 -14.90 -12.58
C ASN A 390 -17.57 -15.04 -13.15
N SER A 391 -18.28 -13.92 -13.30
CA SER A 391 -19.54 -13.92 -14.03
C SER A 391 -19.23 -14.04 -15.53
N THR A 392 -19.86 -15.04 -16.12
CA THR A 392 -19.66 -15.52 -17.48
C THR A 392 -19.90 -14.40 -18.48
N ARG A 393 -18.83 -14.01 -19.18
CA ARG A 393 -18.91 -13.09 -20.33
C ARG A 393 -19.68 -13.78 -21.45
N ASN A 394 -20.97 -13.51 -21.53
CA ASN A 394 -21.84 -13.95 -22.62
C ASN A 394 -21.30 -13.39 -23.96
N LYS A 395 -20.69 -14.26 -24.77
CA LYS A 395 -20.28 -13.96 -26.15
C LYS A 395 -21.52 -13.72 -27.00
N LYS A 396 -21.90 -12.46 -27.26
CA LYS A 396 -22.78 -12.13 -28.38
C LYS A 396 -21.95 -11.97 -29.66
N LYS A 397 -22.11 -12.95 -30.55
CA LYS A 397 -21.64 -12.96 -31.95
C LYS A 397 -22.21 -11.76 -32.70
N GLY A 398 -21.35 -11.08 -33.45
CA GLY A 398 -21.75 -10.05 -34.40
C GLY A 398 -22.43 -10.64 -35.65
N LYS A 399 -23.57 -10.06 -35.99
CA LYS A 399 -24.16 -9.89 -37.34
C LYS A 399 -24.89 -8.55 -37.21
N GLY A 400 -24.67 -7.51 -38.01
CA GLY A 400 -24.68 -7.45 -39.47
C GLY A 400 -25.80 -6.48 -39.86
N MET A 401 -25.42 -5.27 -40.28
CA MET A 401 -26.08 -4.30 -41.20
C MET A 401 -27.62 -4.09 -41.25
N LEU A 402 -27.95 -2.79 -41.22
CA LEU A 402 -28.87 -2.04 -42.12
C LEU A 402 -30.39 -1.89 -41.82
N HIS A 403 -30.85 -0.69 -42.21
CA HIS A 403 -32.21 -0.10 -42.36
C HIS A 403 -32.94 0.44 -41.11
N LYS A 404 -33.21 1.76 -40.94
CA LYS A 404 -34.01 2.80 -41.65
C LYS A 404 -35.50 2.83 -41.27
N ILE A 405 -35.92 4.02 -40.77
CA ILE A 405 -37.16 4.78 -41.03
C ILE A 405 -38.34 4.78 -40.00
N ALA A 406 -38.76 6.04 -39.72
CA ALA A 406 -40.07 6.63 -39.33
C ALA A 406 -40.71 6.29 -37.97
N LYS A 407 -40.91 7.27 -37.08
CA LYS A 407 -42.04 8.25 -36.99
C LYS A 407 -43.42 7.59 -36.83
N THR A 408 -44.13 7.87 -35.72
CA THR A 408 -45.51 8.43 -35.68
C THR A 408 -45.84 8.93 -34.26
N ILE A 409 -46.68 9.96 -34.20
CA ILE A 409 -47.05 10.85 -33.11
C ILE A 409 -48.49 10.55 -32.61
N SER A 410 -48.75 10.78 -31.31
CA SER A 410 -50.03 11.14 -30.62
C SER A 410 -51.10 10.08 -30.30
N PRO A 411 -52.11 10.37 -29.42
CA PRO A 411 -52.22 11.42 -28.37
C PRO A 411 -52.84 10.99 -27.00
N LYS A 412 -52.64 11.88 -26.01
CA LYS A 412 -53.48 12.27 -24.83
C LYS A 412 -54.69 11.41 -24.39
N SER A 413 -54.78 11.22 -23.06
CA SER A 413 -56.04 11.42 -22.33
C SER A 413 -55.80 12.02 -20.94
N LYS A 414 -56.48 13.13 -20.65
CA LYS A 414 -56.64 13.75 -19.33
C LYS A 414 -57.69 13.00 -18.50
N LYS A 415 -57.49 12.91 -17.18
CA LYS A 415 -58.60 12.95 -16.22
C LYS A 415 -58.09 13.43 -14.85
N ASP A 416 -58.66 14.53 -14.38
CA ASP A 416 -58.49 15.11 -13.05
C ASP A 416 -59.30 14.35 -12.00
N ASN A 417 -58.80 14.27 -10.76
CA ASN A 417 -59.53 14.73 -9.55
C ASN A 417 -58.75 14.52 -8.24
N ASN A 418 -58.60 15.64 -7.52
CA ASN A 418 -58.45 15.90 -6.08
C ASN A 418 -58.21 14.75 -5.06
N SER A 419 -57.15 14.92 -4.25
CA SER A 419 -57.22 14.78 -2.78
C SER A 419 -56.04 15.48 -2.07
N PHE A 420 -56.27 15.82 -0.80
CA PHE A 420 -55.52 16.69 0.11
C PHE A 420 -54.09 16.24 0.53
N GLU A 421 -53.27 17.27 0.85
CA GLU A 421 -52.17 17.42 1.84
C GLU A 421 -50.94 16.48 1.89
N THR A 422 -49.73 17.07 1.77
CA THR A 422 -48.58 16.98 2.73
C THR A 422 -47.39 17.86 2.27
N PRO A 423 -46.46 18.26 3.17
CA PRO A 423 -45.43 19.28 2.87
C PRO A 423 -44.38 18.79 1.86
N GLN A 424 -43.97 19.70 0.99
CA GLN A 424 -43.04 19.48 -0.13
C GLN A 424 -41.71 18.84 0.29
N LYS A 425 -41.42 17.68 -0.31
CA LYS A 425 -40.10 17.04 -0.38
C LYS A 425 -39.21 17.85 -1.34
N PRO A 426 -37.90 18.04 -1.09
CA PRO A 426 -37.03 18.79 -1.99
C PRO A 426 -36.93 18.10 -3.36
N GLU A 427 -37.18 18.89 -4.40
CA GLU A 427 -37.20 18.48 -5.80
C GLU A 427 -35.77 18.27 -6.31
N ILE A 428 -35.37 17.01 -6.50
CA ILE A 428 -34.07 16.65 -7.09
C ILE A 428 -34.16 16.88 -8.61
N LYS A 429 -33.45 17.90 -9.11
CA LYS A 429 -33.30 18.13 -10.55
C LYS A 429 -32.40 17.05 -11.17
N ILE A 430 -33.00 16.17 -11.97
CA ILE A 430 -32.29 15.24 -12.85
C ILE A 430 -31.75 16.06 -14.04
N VAL A 431 -30.43 16.24 -14.12
CA VAL A 431 -29.77 16.89 -15.27
C VAL A 431 -29.44 15.86 -16.34
N GLU A 432 -29.66 16.26 -17.59
CA GLU A 432 -29.69 15.46 -18.83
C GLU A 432 -28.45 14.59 -19.11
N LYS A 433 -28.71 13.45 -19.77
CA LYS A 433 -27.71 12.56 -20.37
C LYS A 433 -26.88 13.29 -21.43
N ILE A 434 -25.60 13.50 -21.17
CA ILE A 434 -24.63 13.87 -22.20
C ILE A 434 -24.10 12.59 -22.87
N LYS A 435 -24.34 12.49 -24.18
CA LYS A 435 -23.62 11.57 -25.09
C LYS A 435 -22.36 12.27 -25.61
N VAL A 436 -21.39 11.44 -26.05
CA VAL A 436 -20.25 11.68 -26.99
C VAL A 436 -18.88 11.65 -26.30
N VAL A 437 -17.75 11.18 -26.86
CA VAL A 437 -17.29 10.20 -27.89
C VAL A 437 -15.80 9.94 -27.54
N GLU A 438 -15.25 8.79 -27.93
CA GLU A 438 -13.82 8.40 -27.79
C GLU A 438 -12.82 9.39 -28.43
N LYS A 439 -11.66 9.55 -27.79
CA LYS A 439 -10.35 9.53 -28.46
C LYS A 439 -9.22 9.20 -27.47
N LEU A 440 -8.51 8.12 -27.75
CA LEU A 440 -7.29 7.64 -27.09
C LEU A 440 -6.12 8.64 -27.26
N VAL A 441 -5.41 8.93 -26.16
CA VAL A 441 -4.02 9.40 -26.18
C VAL A 441 -3.25 8.75 -25.02
N HIS A 442 -2.01 8.35 -25.29
CA HIS A 442 -1.06 7.69 -24.38
C HIS A 442 -0.94 8.38 -23.00
N PRO A 443 -0.78 7.64 -21.89
CA PRO A 443 -0.60 8.25 -20.57
C PRO A 443 0.86 8.64 -20.34
N GLU A 444 1.12 9.94 -20.20
CA GLU A 444 2.36 10.46 -19.60
C GLU A 444 2.40 10.19 -18.08
N THR A 445 3.61 9.95 -17.57
CA THR A 445 3.93 9.62 -16.18
C THR A 445 3.75 10.79 -15.20
N SER A 446 3.44 10.51 -13.93
CA SER A 446 3.15 11.51 -12.88
C SER A 446 4.37 12.38 -12.51
N GLU A 447 4.17 13.58 -11.95
CA GLU A 447 5.24 14.49 -11.49
C GLU A 447 6.22 13.86 -10.48
N VAL A 448 5.75 12.95 -9.61
CA VAL A 448 6.61 12.19 -8.68
C VAL A 448 7.42 11.13 -9.42
N ALA A 449 6.81 10.47 -10.41
CA ALA A 449 7.54 9.61 -11.33
C ALA A 449 8.52 10.42 -12.19
N LYS A 450 8.21 11.68 -12.55
CA LYS A 450 9.12 12.61 -13.24
C LYS A 450 10.28 13.06 -12.33
N ALA A 451 10.05 13.29 -11.04
CA ALA A 451 11.12 13.60 -10.08
C ALA A 451 12.04 12.39 -9.86
N TYR A 452 11.46 11.19 -9.71
CA TYR A 452 12.20 9.94 -9.61
C TYR A 452 12.92 9.61 -10.93
N GLN A 453 12.26 9.81 -12.08
CA GLN A 453 12.87 9.68 -13.42
C GLN A 453 13.93 10.73 -13.67
N LYS A 454 13.80 11.97 -13.18
CA LYS A 454 14.85 13.00 -13.29
C LYS A 454 16.04 12.67 -12.41
N GLY A 455 15.83 12.28 -11.16
CA GLY A 455 16.89 11.82 -10.26
C GLY A 455 17.59 10.57 -10.82
N PHE A 456 16.83 9.62 -11.35
CA PHE A 456 17.33 8.41 -11.98
C PHE A 456 18.01 8.67 -13.33
N ALA A 457 17.48 9.55 -14.18
CA ALA A 457 18.11 9.94 -15.45
C ALA A 457 19.39 10.75 -15.22
N THR A 458 19.42 11.59 -14.19
CA THR A 458 20.65 12.27 -13.75
C THR A 458 21.64 11.24 -13.22
N GLY A 459 21.17 10.25 -12.45
CA GLY A 459 21.97 9.10 -12.03
C GLY A 459 22.54 8.30 -13.20
N ILE A 460 21.72 7.95 -14.19
CA ILE A 460 22.16 7.26 -15.42
C ILE A 460 23.11 8.13 -16.24
N ALA A 461 22.87 9.43 -16.35
CA ALA A 461 23.80 10.34 -17.03
C ALA A 461 25.16 10.34 -16.31
N CYS A 462 25.19 10.41 -14.97
CA CYS A 462 26.41 10.28 -14.19
C CYS A 462 27.09 8.91 -14.37
N ILE A 463 26.31 7.82 -14.48
CA ILE A 463 26.82 6.46 -14.73
C ILE A 463 27.43 6.35 -16.13
N VAL A 464 26.74 6.85 -17.16
CA VAL A 464 27.24 6.86 -18.55
C VAL A 464 28.51 7.70 -18.63
N ILE A 465 28.55 8.86 -17.98
CA ILE A 465 29.75 9.71 -17.90
C ILE A 465 30.89 8.96 -17.18
N ALA A 466 30.63 8.30 -16.06
CA ALA A 466 31.65 7.54 -15.33
C ALA A 466 32.21 6.37 -16.16
N ILE A 467 31.36 5.62 -16.86
CA ILE A 467 31.76 4.54 -17.77
C ILE A 467 32.58 5.08 -18.93
N LEU A 468 32.16 6.21 -19.53
CA LEU A 468 32.91 6.87 -20.60
C LEU A 468 34.26 7.38 -20.12
N MET A 469 34.35 7.97 -18.93
CA MET A 469 35.62 8.40 -18.35
C MET A 469 36.55 7.21 -18.09
N GLN A 470 36.03 6.10 -17.57
CA GLN A 470 36.82 4.89 -17.33
C GLN A 470 37.31 4.22 -18.63
N TYR A 471 36.48 4.26 -19.69
CA TYR A 471 36.85 3.81 -21.04
C TYR A 471 37.93 4.70 -21.66
N VAL A 472 37.80 6.03 -21.55
CA VAL A 472 38.82 6.99 -22.04
C VAL A 472 40.12 6.83 -21.26
N TYR A 473 40.06 6.69 -19.94
CA TYR A 473 41.23 6.50 -19.10
C TYR A 473 41.98 5.19 -19.43
N SER A 474 41.24 4.09 -19.66
CA SER A 474 41.83 2.81 -20.04
C SER A 474 42.48 2.84 -21.43
N ASN A 475 41.88 3.56 -22.39
CA ASN A 475 42.47 3.75 -23.73
C ASN A 475 43.66 4.72 -23.72
N PHE A 476 43.64 5.73 -22.85
CA PHE A 476 44.75 6.65 -22.69
C PHE A 476 45.98 5.95 -22.07
N LEU A 477 45.77 5.07 -21.09
CA LEU A 477 46.85 4.29 -20.49
C LEU A 477 47.38 3.17 -21.39
N SER A 478 46.55 2.61 -22.28
CA SER A 478 46.98 1.58 -23.25
C SER A 478 47.56 2.16 -24.56
N GLY A 479 47.38 3.47 -24.81
CA GLY A 479 47.88 4.16 -26.01
C GLY A 479 49.30 4.74 -25.90
N GLY A 480 50.01 4.51 -24.79
CA GLY A 480 51.33 5.08 -24.55
C GLY A 480 52.51 4.20 -25.00
N VAL A 481 53.09 4.55 -26.15
CA VAL A 481 54.48 4.26 -26.58
C VAL A 481 54.78 2.86 -27.14
N GLY A 482 54.33 2.61 -28.38
CA GLY A 482 55.07 1.78 -29.33
C GLY A 482 56.03 2.65 -30.13
N ALA A 483 57.25 2.90 -29.61
CA ALA A 483 58.32 3.54 -30.36
C ALA A 483 58.85 2.55 -31.41
N GLY A 484 58.33 2.64 -32.64
CA GLY A 484 58.81 1.89 -33.79
C GLY A 484 60.17 2.41 -34.25
N GLY A 485 61.23 1.65 -33.97
CA GLY A 485 62.54 1.85 -34.56
C GLY A 485 62.55 1.37 -36.02
N ALA A 486 62.62 2.31 -36.96
CA ALA A 486 62.92 2.02 -38.35
C ALA A 486 64.43 1.71 -38.49
N LYS A 487 64.76 0.46 -38.85
CA LYS A 487 66.09 0.11 -39.37
C LYS A 487 66.12 0.47 -40.86
N VAL A 488 67.03 1.37 -41.22
CA VAL A 488 67.47 1.61 -42.60
C VAL A 488 68.55 0.56 -42.90
N GLU A 489 68.29 -0.32 -43.86
CA GLU A 489 69.27 -1.26 -44.40
C GLU A 489 69.70 -0.75 -45.77
N VAL A 490 70.99 -0.44 -45.89
CA VAL A 490 71.66 -0.03 -47.12
C VAL A 490 72.06 -1.31 -47.87
N GLN A 491 71.72 -1.40 -49.15
CA GLN A 491 72.34 -2.34 -50.09
C GLN A 491 73.02 -1.56 -51.21
N GLU A 492 74.20 -2.07 -51.57
CA GLU A 492 75.22 -1.54 -52.49
C GLU A 492 74.76 -1.29 -53.92
#